data_AF-A0ABD3NYR1-F1
#
_entry.id   AF-A0ABD3NYR1-F1
#
_cell.length_a   1.000
_cell.length_b   1.000
_cell.length_c   1.000
_cell.angle_alpha   90.00
_cell.angle_beta   90.00
_cell.angle_gamma   90.00
#
_symmetry.space_group_name_H-M   'P 1'
#
loop_
_entity.id
_entity.type
_entity.pdbx_description
1 polymer ?
#
loop_
_entity_poly.entity_id
_entity_poly.type
_entity_poly.pdbx_seq_one_letter_code
_entity_poly.pdbx_strand_id
1 'polypeptide(L)'
;MDPEIARIRREAYLSHKRQHDEGTKPKPYPEVELIDIEDDAEPKKAASSASWACGRCTFLNDRERDACEMCDNANADRAVDLGSDDDSETFVPNPSSNGANKKANTNQYKCYISGDVIYDPHPRSTESGGWIWARNRTSSSPKNEDVHGMTVTFKAWVGIKSKITRDEVLQLAKQHNVTFGKWLLYLKPDYICETWQKIRDAVYDGQLGDVAKIATTAERGSYVICIYCKDFGDRDDVLRVRNGLWGAAQVKAKLFFKPDCFTHLGIYANNPNKIRPTIYSCEVIEGVEMTLTDVK
;
A
#
# COMPACT_ATOMS: atom_id res chain seq x y z
N MET A 1 7.16 4.10 26.79
CA MET A 1 7.73 5.08 25.83
C MET A 1 8.60 6.03 26.64
N ASP A 2 9.85 6.25 26.24
CA ASP A 2 10.79 7.12 26.96
C ASP A 2 10.26 8.57 26.95
N PRO A 3 10.06 9.21 28.12
CA PRO A 3 9.59 10.61 28.21
C PRO A 3 10.45 11.60 27.42
N GLU A 4 11.74 11.31 27.26
CA GLU A 4 12.67 12.17 26.54
C GLU A 4 12.46 12.10 25.02
N ILE A 5 12.12 10.91 24.50
CA ILE A 5 11.75 10.71 23.09
C ILE A 5 10.44 11.45 22.77
N ALA A 6 9.47 11.44 23.69
CA ALA A 6 8.22 12.18 23.53
C ALA A 6 8.44 13.71 23.50
N ARG A 7 9.36 14.22 24.32
CA ARG A 7 9.74 15.64 24.36
C ARG A 7 10.41 16.08 23.05
N ILE A 8 11.38 15.30 22.56
CA ILE A 8 12.10 15.58 21.31
C ILE A 8 11.13 15.61 20.11
N ARG A 9 10.18 14.67 20.05
CA ARG A 9 9.15 14.63 18.99
C ARG A 9 8.22 15.85 19.04
N ARG A 10 7.83 16.30 20.23
CA ARG A 10 6.98 17.48 20.43
C ARG A 10 7.71 18.78 20.02
N GLU A 11 8.98 18.90 20.36
CA GLU A 11 9.80 20.05 19.99
C GLU A 11 10.04 20.13 18.47
N ALA A 12 10.28 18.98 17.82
CA ALA A 12 10.36 18.88 16.37
C ALA A 12 9.04 19.32 15.69
N TYR A 13 7.89 18.85 16.19
CA TYR A 13 6.56 19.24 15.71
C TYR A 13 6.31 20.75 15.81
N LEU A 14 6.62 21.36 16.97
CA LEU A 14 6.41 22.80 17.19
C LEU A 14 7.36 23.67 16.37
N SER A 15 8.60 23.21 16.15
CA SER A 15 9.56 23.90 15.27
C SER A 15 9.06 23.91 13.82
N HIS A 16 8.56 22.79 13.33
CA HIS A 16 8.03 22.65 11.98
C HIS A 16 6.75 23.46 11.74
N LYS A 17 5.90 23.61 12.77
CA LYS A 17 4.70 24.45 12.73
C LYS A 17 5.03 25.94 12.57
N ARG A 18 6.07 26.43 13.28
CA ARG A 18 6.51 27.83 13.18
C ARG A 18 7.08 28.22 11.81
N GLN A 19 7.70 27.28 11.11
CA GLN A 19 8.27 27.52 9.77
C GLN A 19 7.19 27.61 8.67
N HIS A 20 5.95 27.17 8.94
CA HIS A 20 4.88 27.07 7.94
C HIS A 20 3.89 28.25 7.95
N ASP A 21 3.92 29.10 8.99
CA ASP A 21 3.04 30.27 9.09
C ASP A 21 3.49 31.46 8.21
N GLU A 22 4.66 31.39 7.56
CA GLU A 22 5.22 32.49 6.72
C GLU A 22 5.15 32.26 5.20
N GLY A 23 4.44 31.26 4.68
CA GLY A 23 4.35 31.04 3.22
C GLY A 23 3.04 30.37 2.77
N THR A 24 2.26 31.08 1.95
CA THR A 24 1.06 30.64 1.18
C THR A 24 0.22 29.54 1.82
N LYS A 25 -0.92 29.92 2.44
CA LYS A 25 -1.94 29.00 2.97
C LYS A 25 -2.37 27.99 1.89
N PRO A 26 -2.24 26.67 2.13
CA PRO A 26 -2.83 25.65 1.25
C PRO A 26 -4.34 25.87 1.17
N LYS A 27 -4.95 25.60 0.01
CA LYS A 27 -6.42 25.56 -0.08
C LYS A 27 -6.92 24.51 0.92
N PRO A 28 -7.91 24.84 1.77
CA PRO A 28 -8.44 23.86 2.71
C PRO A 28 -9.01 22.67 1.95
N TYR A 29 -8.66 21.45 2.38
CA TYR A 29 -9.42 20.26 2.00
C TYR A 29 -10.89 20.48 2.38
N PRO A 30 -11.86 20.26 1.47
CA PRO A 30 -13.26 20.37 1.80
C PRO A 30 -13.59 19.45 2.98
N GLU A 31 -14.55 19.89 3.79
CA GLU A 31 -15.11 19.12 4.89
C GLU A 31 -15.51 17.74 4.38
N VAL A 32 -15.12 16.72 5.15
CA VAL A 32 -15.10 15.32 4.75
C VAL A 32 -16.52 14.88 4.38
N GLU A 33 -16.84 14.77 3.09
CA GLU A 33 -17.94 13.89 2.69
C GLU A 33 -17.51 12.48 3.09
N LEU A 34 -18.14 11.96 4.14
CA LEU A 34 -17.97 10.59 4.59
C LEU A 34 -18.30 9.68 3.41
N ILE A 35 -17.27 9.17 2.74
CA ILE A 35 -17.46 8.09 1.78
C ILE A 35 -17.74 6.86 2.63
N ASP A 36 -19.01 6.51 2.77
CA ASP A 36 -19.44 5.20 3.20
C ASP A 36 -18.91 4.21 2.16
N ILE A 37 -17.79 3.56 2.48
CA ILE A 37 -17.27 2.47 1.66
C ILE A 37 -18.20 1.26 1.89
N GLU A 38 -19.34 1.29 1.20
CA GLU A 38 -20.10 0.08 0.91
C GLU A 38 -19.41 -0.76 -0.17
N ASP A 39 -18.41 -0.22 -0.89
CA ASP A 39 -17.73 -0.92 -1.98
C ASP A 39 -16.21 -0.63 -2.06
N ASP A 40 -15.39 -1.58 -1.60
CA ASP A 40 -13.95 -1.69 -1.91
C ASP A 40 -13.77 -2.02 -3.41
N ALA A 41 -13.88 -1.01 -4.26
CA ALA A 41 -13.62 -1.15 -5.68
C ALA A 41 -12.12 -0.93 -5.95
N GLU A 42 -11.31 -1.98 -5.79
CA GLU A 42 -10.09 -2.10 -6.62
C GLU A 42 -10.57 -2.38 -8.06
N PRO A 43 -9.99 -1.75 -9.09
CA PRO A 43 -10.40 -1.95 -10.47
C PRO A 43 -10.44 -3.44 -10.81
N LYS A 44 -11.63 -3.97 -11.09
CA LYS A 44 -11.80 -5.38 -11.48
C LYS A 44 -11.29 -5.58 -12.91
N LYS A 45 -10.00 -5.84 -13.07
CA LYS A 45 -9.52 -6.41 -14.32
C LYS A 45 -9.88 -7.89 -14.34
N ALA A 46 -10.55 -8.34 -15.40
CA ALA A 46 -10.71 -9.77 -15.65
C ALA A 46 -9.32 -10.39 -15.75
N ALA A 47 -9.00 -11.31 -14.83
CA ALA A 47 -7.78 -12.10 -14.94
C ALA A 47 -7.83 -12.85 -16.27
N SER A 48 -6.97 -12.51 -17.22
CA SER A 48 -6.68 -13.45 -18.30
C SER A 48 -5.99 -14.66 -17.66
N SER A 49 -6.17 -15.85 -18.23
CA SER A 49 -5.54 -17.10 -17.78
C SER A 49 -4.00 -17.10 -17.79
N ALA A 50 -3.38 -15.95 -18.05
CA ALA A 50 -1.95 -15.71 -18.21
C ALA A 50 -1.41 -14.65 -17.24
N SER A 51 -2.01 -14.47 -16.04
CA SER A 51 -1.46 -13.56 -15.01
C SER A 51 -1.45 -14.19 -13.62
N TRP A 52 -0.56 -13.70 -12.74
CA TRP A 52 -0.49 -14.10 -11.33
C TRP A 52 -0.44 -12.89 -10.39
N ALA A 53 -1.12 -12.99 -9.25
CA ALA A 53 -1.14 -11.93 -8.23
C ALA A 53 0.03 -12.12 -7.25
N CYS A 54 0.85 -11.08 -7.09
CA CYS A 54 1.92 -11.09 -6.11
C CYS A 54 1.40 -11.22 -4.67
N GLY A 55 1.97 -12.13 -3.87
CA GLY A 55 1.62 -12.29 -2.44
C GLY A 55 1.79 -11.01 -1.63
N ARG A 56 2.89 -10.29 -1.86
CA ARG A 56 3.31 -9.13 -1.08
C ARG A 56 2.55 -7.84 -1.39
N CYS A 57 2.06 -7.69 -2.61
CA CYS A 57 1.54 -6.40 -3.07
C CYS A 57 0.34 -6.48 -4.04
N THR A 58 -0.18 -7.70 -4.23
CA THR A 58 -1.33 -8.06 -5.06
C THR A 58 -1.30 -7.52 -6.49
N PHE A 59 -0.13 -7.08 -6.96
CA PHE A 59 0.05 -6.62 -8.32
C PHE A 59 -0.09 -7.81 -9.26
N LEU A 60 -0.84 -7.65 -10.35
CA LEU A 60 -1.05 -8.67 -11.36
C LEU A 60 0.10 -8.63 -12.35
N ASN A 61 0.95 -9.65 -12.31
CA ASN A 61 2.09 -9.81 -13.19
C ASN A 61 1.73 -10.71 -14.37
N ASP A 62 2.48 -10.57 -15.45
CA ASP A 62 2.48 -11.54 -16.53
C ASP A 62 2.91 -12.93 -16.01
N ARG A 63 2.26 -13.99 -16.50
CA ARG A 63 2.55 -15.39 -16.17
C ARG A 63 4.00 -15.79 -16.47
N GLU A 64 4.65 -15.15 -17.44
CA GLU A 64 6.03 -15.47 -17.80
C GLU A 64 7.06 -14.92 -16.80
N ARG A 65 6.68 -14.02 -15.90
CA ARG A 65 7.61 -13.45 -14.91
C ARG A 65 7.80 -14.35 -13.70
N ASP A 66 9.08 -14.57 -13.37
CA ASP A 66 9.49 -15.29 -12.16
C ASP A 66 9.51 -14.41 -10.90
N ALA A 67 9.38 -13.08 -11.06
CA ALA A 67 9.30 -12.13 -9.96
C ALA A 67 8.34 -10.97 -10.28
N CYS A 68 7.76 -10.40 -9.23
CA CYS A 68 6.81 -9.31 -9.36
C CYS A 68 7.50 -8.03 -9.85
N GLU A 69 6.99 -7.41 -10.91
CA GLU A 69 7.63 -6.23 -11.49
C GLU A 69 7.59 -5.00 -10.59
N MET A 70 6.61 -4.94 -9.68
CA MET A 70 6.42 -3.81 -8.77
C MET A 70 7.30 -3.90 -7.52
N CYS A 71 7.52 -5.10 -6.97
CA CYS A 71 8.16 -5.27 -5.66
C CYS A 71 9.28 -6.31 -5.62
N ASP A 72 9.61 -6.92 -6.76
CA ASP A 72 10.59 -8.00 -6.94
C ASP A 72 10.33 -9.27 -6.11
N ASN A 73 9.13 -9.42 -5.52
CA ASN A 73 8.78 -10.65 -4.81
C ASN A 73 8.73 -11.84 -5.77
N ALA A 74 9.35 -12.96 -5.41
CA ALA A 74 9.37 -14.15 -6.23
C ALA A 74 7.96 -14.68 -6.52
N ASN A 75 7.82 -15.32 -7.68
CA ASN A 75 6.65 -16.10 -8.04
C ASN A 75 6.72 -17.47 -7.36
N ALA A 76 5.98 -17.62 -6.26
CA ALA A 76 5.99 -18.84 -5.44
C ALA A 76 5.59 -20.09 -6.25
N ASP A 77 4.70 -19.97 -7.23
CA ASP A 77 4.23 -21.10 -8.05
C ASP A 77 5.29 -21.59 -9.05
N ARG A 78 6.29 -20.75 -9.40
CA ARG A 78 7.40 -21.11 -10.30
C ARG A 78 8.68 -21.50 -9.56
N ALA A 79 8.85 -21.02 -8.32
CA ALA A 79 9.97 -21.39 -7.48
C ALA A 79 10.01 -22.90 -7.13
N VAL A 80 8.90 -23.62 -7.30
CA VAL A 80 8.78 -25.05 -7.01
C VAL A 80 9.29 -25.97 -8.13
N ASP A 81 9.49 -25.43 -9.35
CA ASP A 81 9.85 -26.22 -10.54
C ASP A 81 11.38 -26.29 -10.79
N LEU A 82 12.16 -25.50 -10.05
CA LEU A 82 13.61 -25.55 -10.06
C LEU A 82 14.07 -26.26 -8.80
N GLY A 83 14.43 -27.54 -8.98
CA GLY A 83 15.11 -28.34 -7.97
C GLY A 83 16.29 -27.60 -7.37
N SER A 84 16.55 -27.91 -6.11
CA SER A 84 17.68 -27.45 -5.31
C SER A 84 19.01 -27.76 -6.00
N ASP A 85 19.53 -26.81 -6.77
CA ASP A 85 20.96 -26.71 -7.03
C ASP A 85 21.49 -25.57 -6.15
N ASP A 86 22.15 -25.99 -5.07
CA ASP A 86 22.93 -25.16 -4.15
C ASP A 86 24.19 -24.68 -4.88
N ASP A 87 24.10 -23.53 -5.55
CA ASP A 87 25.27 -22.75 -5.93
C ASP A 87 25.27 -21.44 -5.16
N SER A 88 25.99 -21.47 -4.04
CA SER A 88 26.33 -20.32 -3.21
C SER A 88 27.32 -19.40 -3.93
N GLU A 89 26.85 -18.60 -4.90
CA GLU A 89 27.61 -17.45 -5.36
C GLU A 89 27.37 -16.25 -4.45
N THR A 90 28.39 -15.94 -3.64
CA THR A 90 28.46 -14.74 -2.82
C THR A 90 28.34 -13.49 -3.68
N PHE A 91 27.20 -12.80 -3.59
CA PHE A 91 27.02 -11.49 -4.19
C PHE A 91 27.94 -10.47 -3.50
N VAL A 92 29.01 -10.08 -4.19
CA VAL A 92 29.90 -8.99 -3.78
C VAL A 92 29.24 -7.68 -4.22
N PRO A 93 28.82 -6.77 -3.32
CA PRO A 93 28.29 -5.48 -3.73
C PRO A 93 29.42 -4.61 -4.30
N ASN A 94 29.23 -4.14 -5.53
CA ASN A 94 30.14 -3.20 -6.20
C ASN A 94 29.93 -1.78 -5.61
N PRO A 95 30.97 -1.07 -5.14
CA PRO A 95 30.78 0.23 -4.51
C PRO A 95 30.66 1.37 -5.53
N SER A 96 29.69 2.24 -5.25
CA SER A 96 29.68 3.68 -5.53
C SER A 96 29.79 4.16 -6.97
N SER A 97 28.66 4.59 -7.52
CA SER A 97 28.62 5.81 -8.33
C SER A 97 28.23 6.99 -7.43
N ASN A 98 29.24 7.79 -7.06
CA ASN A 98 29.05 9.12 -6.47
C ASN A 98 28.39 10.03 -7.51
N GLY A 99 27.06 10.05 -7.54
CA GLY A 99 26.27 11.05 -8.25
C GLY A 99 26.05 12.25 -7.34
N ALA A 100 26.75 13.35 -7.61
CA ALA A 100 26.54 14.63 -6.96
C ALA A 100 25.05 15.00 -6.95
N ASN A 101 24.53 15.29 -5.76
CA ASN A 101 23.13 15.62 -5.48
C ASN A 101 22.80 17.00 -6.06
N LYS A 102 22.61 17.09 -7.39
CA LYS A 102 21.96 18.23 -8.02
C LYS A 102 20.49 18.15 -7.64
N LYS A 103 19.99 19.10 -6.83
CA LYS A 103 18.55 19.30 -6.63
C LYS A 103 17.90 19.36 -8.01
N ALA A 104 17.22 18.30 -8.40
CA ALA A 104 16.49 18.24 -9.65
C ALA A 104 15.47 19.38 -9.65
N ASN A 105 15.31 20.03 -10.80
CA ASN A 105 14.26 21.03 -10.99
C ASN A 105 12.91 20.33 -10.81
N THR A 106 12.29 20.48 -9.64
CA THR A 106 11.09 19.74 -9.22
C THR A 106 9.89 20.00 -10.13
N ASN A 107 9.92 21.06 -10.95
CA ASN A 107 8.88 21.37 -11.92
C ASN A 107 8.88 20.47 -13.16
N GLN A 108 9.96 19.73 -13.46
CA GLN A 108 10.04 18.92 -14.67
C GLN A 108 9.19 17.63 -14.60
N TYR A 109 8.96 17.11 -13.38
CA TYR A 109 8.31 15.82 -13.17
C TYR A 109 6.99 15.94 -12.41
N LYS A 110 6.17 16.91 -12.82
CA LYS A 110 4.88 17.16 -12.21
C LYS A 110 3.86 16.15 -12.71
N CYS A 111 3.20 15.47 -11.77
CA CYS A 111 2.04 14.62 -12.01
C CYS A 111 0.86 15.47 -12.50
N TYR A 112 0.11 14.96 -13.48
CA TYR A 112 -1.02 15.65 -14.09
C TYR A 112 -2.12 14.66 -14.47
N ILE A 113 -3.33 15.18 -14.69
CA ILE A 113 -4.46 14.43 -15.22
C ILE A 113 -4.73 14.90 -16.65
N SER A 114 -4.96 13.95 -17.56
CA SER A 114 -5.49 14.21 -18.90
C SER A 114 -6.75 13.37 -19.11
N GLY A 115 -7.90 14.02 -19.30
CA GLY A 115 -9.20 13.36 -19.21
C GLY A 115 -9.43 12.82 -17.79
N ASP A 116 -9.68 11.52 -17.68
CA ASP A 116 -9.85 10.80 -16.39
C ASP A 116 -8.62 9.92 -16.05
N VAL A 117 -7.49 10.16 -16.71
CA VAL A 117 -6.26 9.37 -16.53
C VAL A 117 -5.20 10.22 -15.84
N ILE A 118 -4.64 9.71 -14.74
CA ILE A 118 -3.48 10.29 -14.06
C ILE A 118 -2.17 9.81 -14.70
N TYR A 119 -1.21 10.71 -14.80
CA TYR A 119 0.15 10.46 -15.30
C TYR A 119 1.17 10.99 -14.30
N ASP A 120 2.26 10.24 -14.10
CA ASP A 120 3.40 10.67 -13.30
C ASP A 120 4.71 10.38 -14.05
N PRO A 121 5.31 11.39 -14.71
CA PRO A 121 6.52 11.20 -15.51
C PRO A 121 7.81 11.08 -14.68
N HIS A 122 7.71 11.06 -13.34
CA HIS A 122 8.88 11.03 -12.48
C HIS A 122 9.66 9.72 -12.61
N PRO A 123 11.00 9.75 -12.65
CA PRO A 123 11.84 8.54 -12.79
C PRO A 123 11.79 7.56 -11.60
N ARG A 124 11.05 7.91 -10.53
CA ARG A 124 10.81 7.06 -9.36
C ARG A 124 9.46 6.33 -9.45
N SER A 125 8.69 6.64 -10.48
CA SER A 125 7.41 6.04 -10.78
C SER A 125 7.54 5.12 -11.98
N THR A 126 6.68 4.13 -12.06
CA THR A 126 6.54 3.27 -13.22
C THR A 126 5.07 2.99 -13.45
N GLU A 127 4.65 2.98 -14.71
CA GLU A 127 3.28 2.69 -15.11
C GLU A 127 3.21 1.33 -15.79
N SER A 128 2.34 0.46 -15.29
CA SER A 128 2.05 -0.83 -15.90
C SER A 128 0.69 -1.35 -15.42
N GLY A 129 -0.03 -2.05 -16.30
CA GLY A 129 -1.24 -2.78 -15.92
C GLY A 129 -2.42 -1.91 -15.46
N GLY A 130 -2.43 -0.60 -15.74
CA GLY A 130 -3.43 0.35 -15.22
C GLY A 130 -3.09 0.91 -13.83
N TRP A 131 -1.83 0.77 -13.41
CA TRP A 131 -1.31 1.30 -12.16
C TRP A 131 -0.06 2.12 -12.41
N ILE A 132 0.09 3.22 -11.68
CA ILE A 132 1.38 3.86 -11.45
C ILE A 132 1.85 3.40 -10.07
N TRP A 133 3.12 3.04 -9.92
CA TRP A 133 3.67 2.63 -8.64
C TRP A 133 5.03 3.26 -8.37
N ALA A 134 5.39 3.29 -7.09
CA ALA A 134 6.68 3.73 -6.58
C ALA A 134 7.17 2.73 -5.53
N ARG A 135 8.48 2.56 -5.42
CA ARG A 135 9.08 1.59 -4.50
C ARG A 135 10.38 2.06 -3.87
N ASN A 136 10.64 1.57 -2.66
CA ASN A 136 11.91 1.70 -1.98
C ASN A 136 12.70 0.39 -2.04
N ARG A 137 13.82 0.41 -2.79
CA ARG A 137 14.65 -0.78 -3.02
C ARG A 137 15.47 -1.23 -1.81
N THR A 138 15.64 -0.40 -0.78
CA THR A 138 16.50 -0.73 0.38
C THR A 138 15.78 -1.54 1.46
N SER A 139 14.50 -1.84 1.26
CA SER A 139 13.60 -2.29 2.34
C SER A 139 13.09 -3.72 2.21
N SER A 140 13.55 -4.49 1.21
CA SER A 140 13.07 -5.86 0.99
C SER A 140 13.60 -6.83 2.05
N SER A 141 12.67 -7.57 2.63
CA SER A 141 12.96 -8.82 3.34
C SER A 141 12.08 -9.87 2.67
N PRO A 142 12.65 -10.94 2.09
CA PRO A 142 11.84 -11.99 1.50
C PRO A 142 10.98 -12.63 2.60
N LYS A 143 9.68 -12.75 2.34
CA LYS A 143 8.76 -13.60 3.12
C LYS A 143 8.35 -14.77 2.23
N ASN A 144 8.39 -15.98 2.79
CA ASN A 144 7.85 -17.16 2.13
C ASN A 144 6.34 -17.20 2.38
N GLU A 145 5.56 -16.55 1.51
CA GLU A 145 4.10 -16.50 1.61
C GLU A 145 3.47 -17.72 0.94
N ASP A 146 2.62 -18.46 1.66
CA ASP A 146 1.92 -19.62 1.13
C ASP A 146 0.48 -19.26 0.69
N VAL A 147 0.40 -18.41 -0.34
CA VAL A 147 -0.90 -17.99 -0.92
C VAL A 147 -1.68 -19.18 -1.48
N HIS A 148 -0.98 -20.16 -2.06
CA HIS A 148 -1.59 -21.37 -2.62
C HIS A 148 -2.27 -22.21 -1.54
N GLY A 149 -1.53 -22.58 -0.49
CA GLY A 149 -2.04 -23.39 0.62
C GLY A 149 -3.19 -22.69 1.36
N MET A 150 -3.09 -21.38 1.56
CA MET A 150 -4.18 -20.57 2.12
C MET A 150 -5.44 -20.66 1.26
N THR A 151 -5.29 -20.51 -0.06
CA THR A 151 -6.40 -20.54 -1.02
C THR A 151 -7.06 -21.91 -1.08
N VAL A 152 -6.28 -22.99 -1.09
CA VAL A 152 -6.79 -24.37 -1.06
C VAL A 152 -7.59 -24.62 0.22
N THR A 153 -7.04 -24.25 1.37
CA THR A 153 -7.71 -24.42 2.67
C THR A 153 -9.01 -23.63 2.75
N PHE A 154 -9.00 -22.37 2.31
CA PHE A 154 -10.20 -21.53 2.29
C PHE A 154 -11.28 -22.10 1.36
N LYS A 155 -10.93 -22.57 0.16
CA LYS A 155 -11.89 -23.19 -0.77
C LYS A 155 -12.56 -24.44 -0.16
N ALA A 156 -11.81 -25.25 0.59
CA ALA A 156 -12.37 -26.39 1.31
C ALA A 156 -13.41 -25.96 2.37
N TRP A 157 -13.23 -24.80 3.01
CA TRP A 157 -14.22 -24.28 3.97
C TRP A 157 -15.53 -23.87 3.33
N VAL A 158 -15.50 -23.28 2.12
CA VAL A 158 -16.71 -22.76 1.45
C VAL A 158 -17.75 -23.85 1.19
N GLY A 159 -17.33 -25.12 1.02
CA GLY A 159 -18.25 -26.25 0.82
C GLY A 159 -18.69 -26.97 2.10
N ILE A 160 -18.08 -26.67 3.25
CA ILE A 160 -18.25 -27.44 4.49
C ILE A 160 -18.82 -26.59 5.63
N LYS A 161 -18.31 -25.37 5.80
CA LYS A 161 -18.69 -24.50 6.91
C LYS A 161 -20.01 -23.80 6.59
N SER A 162 -20.93 -23.81 7.55
CA SER A 162 -22.19 -23.04 7.47
C SER A 162 -21.96 -21.53 7.56
N LYS A 163 -20.84 -21.11 8.17
CA LYS A 163 -20.42 -19.70 8.27
C LYS A 163 -18.90 -19.64 8.35
N ILE A 164 -18.31 -18.70 7.60
CA ILE A 164 -16.89 -18.33 7.68
C ILE A 164 -16.81 -16.92 8.25
N THR A 165 -16.02 -16.73 9.29
CA THR A 165 -15.84 -15.43 9.96
C THR A 165 -14.56 -14.74 9.50
N ARG A 166 -14.52 -13.41 9.68
CA ARG A 166 -13.33 -12.58 9.41
C ARG A 166 -12.11 -13.10 10.17
N ASP A 167 -12.26 -13.37 11.48
CA ASP A 167 -11.15 -13.74 12.34
C ASP A 167 -10.56 -15.11 11.98
N GLU A 168 -11.40 -16.06 11.53
CA GLU A 168 -10.92 -17.34 10.98
C GLU A 168 -10.07 -17.14 9.73
N VAL A 169 -10.46 -16.22 8.84
CA VAL A 169 -9.69 -15.92 7.62
C VAL A 169 -8.36 -15.25 7.96
N LEU A 170 -8.35 -14.30 8.91
CA LEU A 170 -7.12 -13.65 9.38
C LEU A 170 -6.19 -14.65 10.07
N GLN A 171 -6.74 -15.58 10.85
CA GLN A 171 -5.95 -16.64 11.48
C GLN A 171 -5.36 -17.60 10.45
N LEU A 172 -6.13 -17.96 9.42
CA LEU A 172 -5.65 -18.77 8.30
C LEU A 172 -4.51 -18.05 7.57
N ALA A 173 -4.66 -16.76 7.29
CA ALA A 173 -3.63 -15.95 6.64
C ALA A 173 -2.31 -15.95 7.43
N LYS A 174 -2.38 -15.81 8.77
CA LYS A 174 -1.21 -15.91 9.65
C LYS A 174 -0.56 -17.30 9.61
N GLN A 175 -1.35 -18.37 9.59
CA GLN A 175 -0.84 -19.75 9.49
C GLN A 175 -0.05 -20.00 8.20
N HIS A 176 -0.43 -19.34 7.11
CA HIS A 176 0.22 -19.43 5.80
C HIS A 176 1.19 -18.26 5.51
N ASN A 177 1.53 -17.44 6.52
CA ASN A 177 2.42 -16.28 6.39
C ASN A 177 1.99 -15.23 5.32
N VAL A 178 0.70 -15.19 4.96
CA VAL A 178 0.12 -14.20 4.04
C VAL A 178 -0.30 -12.97 4.85
N THR A 179 0.68 -12.24 5.37
CA THR A 179 0.44 -11.18 6.37
C THR A 179 0.43 -9.77 5.82
N PHE A 180 0.79 -9.56 4.55
CA PHE A 180 0.79 -8.21 3.98
C PHE A 180 -0.62 -7.61 3.95
N GLY A 181 -0.68 -6.30 3.86
CA GLY A 181 -1.91 -5.56 3.67
C GLY A 181 -1.63 -4.15 3.20
N LYS A 182 -2.68 -3.39 2.94
CA LYS A 182 -2.56 -2.04 2.41
C LYS A 182 -3.53 -1.07 3.06
N TRP A 183 -3.07 0.17 3.23
CA TRP A 183 -3.95 1.31 3.38
C TRP A 183 -4.56 1.66 2.02
N LEU A 184 -5.89 1.73 1.98
CA LEU A 184 -6.69 2.24 0.87
C LEU A 184 -7.02 3.70 1.14
N LEU A 185 -6.63 4.56 0.20
CA LEU A 185 -6.91 5.99 0.20
C LEU A 185 -7.65 6.36 -1.08
N TYR A 186 -8.86 6.88 -0.94
CA TYR A 186 -9.68 7.33 -2.05
C TYR A 186 -9.69 8.86 -2.11
N LEU A 187 -9.37 9.42 -3.28
CA LEU A 187 -9.27 10.87 -3.45
C LEU A 187 -9.88 11.32 -4.78
N LYS A 188 -10.51 12.50 -4.75
CA LYS A 188 -11.03 13.19 -5.94
C LYS A 188 -9.87 13.72 -6.81
N PRO A 189 -10.12 13.96 -8.12
CA PRO A 189 -9.13 14.50 -9.05
C PRO A 189 -8.40 15.78 -8.57
N ASP A 190 -9.08 16.64 -7.80
CA ASP A 190 -8.53 17.93 -7.37
C ASP A 190 -7.25 17.83 -6.52
N TYR A 191 -7.10 16.73 -5.78
CA TYR A 191 -6.01 16.54 -4.81
C TYR A 191 -5.05 15.42 -5.19
N ILE A 192 -5.39 14.62 -6.20
CA ILE A 192 -4.71 13.34 -6.43
C ILE A 192 -3.27 13.51 -6.86
N CYS A 193 -2.97 14.41 -7.81
CA CYS A 193 -1.61 14.56 -8.34
C CYS A 193 -0.63 15.02 -7.25
N GLU A 194 -1.02 16.04 -6.49
CA GLU A 194 -0.18 16.55 -5.40
C GLU A 194 0.03 15.50 -4.32
N THR A 195 -1.05 14.81 -3.92
CA THR A 195 -0.98 13.78 -2.87
C THR A 195 -0.14 12.58 -3.31
N TRP A 196 -0.33 12.12 -4.55
CA TRP A 196 0.43 11.01 -5.11
C TRP A 196 1.93 11.30 -5.15
N GLN A 197 2.34 12.49 -5.60
CA GLN A 197 3.77 12.87 -5.61
C GLN A 197 4.38 12.81 -4.20
N LYS A 198 3.68 13.33 -3.20
CA LYS A 198 4.14 13.30 -1.80
C LYS A 198 4.27 11.87 -1.29
N ILE A 199 3.31 10.99 -1.64
CA ILE A 199 3.35 9.57 -1.29
C ILE A 199 4.50 8.85 -1.99
N ARG A 200 4.67 9.04 -3.30
CA ARG A 200 5.79 8.49 -4.08
C ARG A 200 7.12 8.83 -3.43
N ASP A 201 7.33 10.10 -3.11
CA ASP A 201 8.58 10.58 -2.53
C ASP A 201 8.79 10.01 -1.12
N ALA A 202 7.74 9.97 -0.30
CA ALA A 202 7.80 9.38 1.05
C ALA A 202 8.00 7.85 1.06
N VAL A 203 7.46 7.12 0.07
CA VAL A 203 7.80 5.71 -0.15
C VAL A 203 9.29 5.59 -0.45
N TYR A 204 9.77 6.32 -1.46
CA TYR A 204 11.17 6.27 -1.89
C TYR A 204 12.14 6.58 -0.73
N ASP A 205 11.80 7.55 0.12
CA ASP A 205 12.61 7.95 1.27
C ASP A 205 12.45 7.01 2.49
N GLY A 206 11.61 5.98 2.40
CA GLY A 206 11.43 4.96 3.46
C GLY A 206 10.58 5.43 4.64
N GLN A 207 9.82 6.50 4.47
CA GLN A 207 8.94 7.05 5.50
C GLN A 207 7.61 6.29 5.61
N LEU A 208 7.20 5.62 4.53
CA LEU A 208 5.99 4.82 4.44
C LEU A 208 6.30 3.32 4.45
N GLY A 209 5.45 2.53 3.79
CA GLY A 209 5.76 1.19 3.34
C GLY A 209 6.78 1.19 2.21
N ASP A 210 7.16 -0.02 1.80
CA ASP A 210 8.16 -0.26 0.76
C ASP A 210 7.64 -0.04 -0.66
N VAL A 211 6.33 -0.10 -0.86
CA VAL A 211 5.68 0.07 -2.16
C VAL A 211 4.35 0.80 -1.98
N ALA A 212 4.02 1.68 -2.93
CA ALA A 212 2.68 2.19 -3.13
C ALA A 212 2.29 2.16 -4.61
N LYS A 213 0.99 2.04 -4.89
CA LYS A 213 0.42 2.11 -6.24
C LYS A 213 -0.85 2.95 -6.26
N ILE A 214 -1.10 3.62 -7.38
CA ILE A 214 -2.30 4.39 -7.67
C ILE A 214 -2.94 3.87 -8.96
N ALA A 215 -4.26 3.70 -8.97
CA ALA A 215 -4.99 3.34 -10.18
C ALA A 215 -4.90 4.49 -11.20
N THR A 216 -4.62 4.20 -12.48
CA THR A 216 -4.48 5.26 -13.49
C THR A 216 -5.78 5.97 -13.81
N THR A 217 -6.92 5.36 -13.53
CA THR A 217 -8.26 5.92 -13.76
C THR A 217 -9.06 6.01 -12.48
N ALA A 218 -9.88 7.04 -12.36
CA ALA A 218 -10.85 7.14 -11.28
C ALA A 218 -11.99 6.12 -11.46
N GLU A 219 -12.45 5.53 -10.35
CA GLU A 219 -13.67 4.75 -10.29
C GLU A 219 -14.68 5.47 -9.40
N ARG A 220 -15.93 5.63 -9.86
CA ARG A 220 -16.98 6.41 -9.17
C ARG A 220 -16.50 7.82 -8.75
N GLY A 221 -15.68 8.43 -9.61
CA GLY A 221 -15.15 9.78 -9.43
C GLY A 221 -14.02 9.91 -8.41
N SER A 222 -13.41 8.81 -7.95
CA SER A 222 -12.23 8.85 -7.07
C SER A 222 -11.13 7.91 -7.56
N TYR A 223 -9.88 8.33 -7.41
CA TYR A 223 -8.71 7.47 -7.59
C TYR A 223 -8.42 6.72 -6.29
N VAL A 224 -7.95 5.48 -6.39
CA VAL A 224 -7.48 4.69 -5.24
C VAL A 224 -5.97 4.64 -5.20
N ILE A 225 -5.40 4.96 -4.05
CA ILE A 225 -3.99 4.75 -3.72
C ILE A 225 -3.91 3.62 -2.69
N CYS A 226 -3.04 2.65 -2.94
CA CYS A 226 -2.71 1.57 -2.03
C CYS A 226 -1.28 1.77 -1.49
N ILE A 227 -1.11 1.83 -0.16
CA ILE A 227 0.21 1.88 0.50
C ILE A 227 0.39 0.61 1.33
N TYR A 228 1.40 -0.20 1.00
CA TYR A 228 1.56 -1.54 1.58
C TYR A 228 2.27 -1.53 2.94
N CYS A 229 1.88 -2.46 3.82
CA CYS A 229 2.49 -2.74 5.11
C CYS A 229 2.85 -4.22 5.19
N LYS A 230 3.90 -4.58 5.93
CA LYS A 230 4.47 -5.93 5.90
C LYS A 230 3.67 -6.98 6.66
N ASP A 231 2.97 -6.56 7.70
CA ASP A 231 2.22 -7.43 8.58
C ASP A 231 1.00 -6.70 9.12
N PHE A 232 -0.20 -7.18 8.78
CA PHE A 232 -1.45 -6.61 9.28
C PHE A 232 -1.63 -6.85 10.79
N GLY A 233 -0.90 -7.79 11.39
CA GLY A 233 -0.86 -8.02 12.83
C GLY A 233 0.08 -7.08 13.59
N ASP A 234 1.03 -6.45 12.90
CA ASP A 234 1.92 -5.43 13.47
C ASP A 234 1.23 -4.07 13.46
N ARG A 235 0.42 -3.83 14.49
CA ARG A 235 -0.35 -2.58 14.64
C ARG A 235 0.56 -1.36 14.71
N ASP A 236 1.76 -1.49 15.26
CA ASP A 236 2.69 -0.37 15.42
C ASP A 236 3.25 0.03 14.05
N ASP A 237 3.63 -0.93 13.19
CA ASP A 237 4.04 -0.63 11.81
C ASP A 237 2.89 -0.07 10.97
N VAL A 238 1.69 -0.65 11.08
CA VAL A 238 0.49 -0.16 10.37
C VAL A 238 0.19 1.29 10.75
N LEU A 239 0.28 1.64 12.04
CA LEU A 239 0.10 3.01 12.52
C LEU A 239 1.28 3.92 12.15
N ARG A 240 2.52 3.41 12.15
CA ARG A 240 3.71 4.13 11.67
C ARG A 240 3.53 4.58 10.22
N VAL A 241 3.10 3.68 9.33
CA VAL A 241 2.85 4.02 7.92
C VAL A 241 1.74 5.07 7.79
N ARG A 242 0.67 4.95 8.56
CA ARG A 242 -0.40 5.96 8.61
C ARG A 242 0.10 7.34 9.07
N ASN A 243 0.94 7.37 10.10
CA ASN A 243 1.55 8.60 10.61
C ASN A 243 2.55 9.20 9.61
N GLY A 244 3.33 8.37 8.92
CA GLY A 244 4.17 8.80 7.82
C GLY A 244 3.36 9.44 6.70
N LEU A 245 2.20 8.88 6.35
CA LEU A 245 1.31 9.44 5.33
C LEU A 245 0.78 10.82 5.74
N TRP A 246 0.43 10.99 7.01
CA TRP A 246 0.06 12.30 7.55
C TRP A 246 1.21 13.29 7.49
N GLY A 247 2.41 12.88 7.92
CA GLY A 247 3.61 13.73 7.88
C GLY A 247 3.99 14.18 6.47
N ALA A 248 3.86 13.29 5.48
CA ALA A 248 4.23 13.57 4.09
C ALA A 248 3.17 14.37 3.34
N ALA A 249 1.89 14.00 3.49
CA ALA A 249 0.83 14.48 2.60
C ALA A 249 -0.36 15.13 3.32
N GLN A 250 -0.39 15.16 4.65
CA GLN A 250 -1.47 15.75 5.46
C GLN A 250 -2.87 15.24 5.06
N VAL A 251 -2.94 13.96 4.68
CA VAL A 251 -4.19 13.33 4.24
C VAL A 251 -5.20 13.30 5.38
N LYS A 252 -6.24 14.13 5.24
CA LYS A 252 -7.39 14.20 6.15
C LYS A 252 -8.48 13.16 5.85
N ALA A 253 -8.45 12.55 4.66
CA ALA A 253 -9.41 11.53 4.27
C ALA A 253 -9.35 10.31 5.21
N LYS A 254 -10.50 9.66 5.40
CA LYS A 254 -10.59 8.38 6.09
C LYS A 254 -9.82 7.32 5.30
N LEU A 255 -8.99 6.56 6.00
CA LEU A 255 -8.27 5.43 5.43
C LEU A 255 -8.84 4.12 5.95
N PHE A 256 -8.73 3.10 5.12
CA PHE A 256 -9.17 1.75 5.42
C PHE A 256 -8.02 0.79 5.17
N PHE A 257 -7.78 -0.13 6.11
CA PHE A 257 -6.74 -1.12 5.99
C PHE A 257 -7.32 -2.45 5.54
N LYS A 258 -6.88 -2.95 4.39
CA LYS A 258 -7.27 -4.24 3.81
C LYS A 258 -6.10 -5.21 3.83
N PRO A 259 -6.20 -6.33 4.56
CA PRO A 259 -5.25 -7.43 4.47
C PRO A 259 -5.25 -8.07 3.08
N ASP A 260 -4.08 -8.42 2.55
CA ASP A 260 -3.94 -8.97 1.20
C ASP A 260 -4.55 -10.36 1.07
N CYS A 261 -4.66 -11.10 2.17
CA CYS A 261 -5.41 -12.36 2.19
C CYS A 261 -6.86 -12.19 1.71
N PHE A 262 -7.51 -11.06 1.99
CA PHE A 262 -8.87 -10.81 1.49
C PHE A 262 -8.88 -10.57 -0.02
N THR A 263 -7.87 -9.89 -0.57
CA THR A 263 -7.72 -9.74 -2.03
C THR A 263 -7.47 -11.08 -2.71
N HIS A 264 -6.57 -11.93 -2.17
CA HIS A 264 -6.28 -13.25 -2.71
C HIS A 264 -7.48 -14.21 -2.67
N LEU A 265 -8.27 -14.15 -1.60
CA LEU A 265 -9.44 -15.02 -1.41
C LEU A 265 -10.72 -14.48 -2.07
N GLY A 266 -10.64 -13.35 -2.79
CA GLY A 266 -11.80 -12.75 -3.46
C GLY A 266 -12.82 -12.13 -2.51
N ILE A 267 -12.42 -11.79 -1.28
CA ILE A 267 -13.25 -11.14 -0.28
C ILE A 267 -13.22 -9.64 -0.54
N TYR A 268 -14.19 -9.19 -1.33
CA TYR A 268 -14.49 -7.78 -1.58
C TYR A 268 -15.79 -7.39 -0.89
N ALA A 269 -16.18 -6.13 -1.05
CA ALA A 269 -17.52 -5.70 -0.68
C ALA A 269 -18.60 -6.60 -1.29
N ASN A 270 -19.70 -6.75 -0.57
CA ASN A 270 -20.84 -7.58 -0.98
C ASN A 270 -20.53 -9.08 -1.20
N ASN A 271 -19.45 -9.61 -0.61
CA ASN A 271 -19.13 -11.05 -0.68
C ASN A 271 -20.21 -11.93 -0.01
N PRO A 272 -20.33 -13.21 -0.42
CA PRO A 272 -21.37 -14.12 0.08
C PRO A 272 -21.35 -14.34 1.60
N ASN A 273 -20.17 -14.27 2.22
CA ASN A 273 -20.00 -14.49 3.67
C ASN A 273 -20.26 -13.22 4.50
N LYS A 274 -20.60 -12.09 3.86
CA LYS A 274 -20.78 -10.78 4.51
C LYS A 274 -19.60 -10.36 5.38
N ILE A 275 -18.40 -10.82 5.03
CA ILE A 275 -17.15 -10.45 5.71
C ILE A 275 -16.80 -9.02 5.31
N ARG A 276 -16.56 -8.15 6.29
CA ARG A 276 -16.05 -6.82 5.98
C ARG A 276 -14.60 -6.92 5.44
N PRO A 277 -14.29 -6.37 4.26
CA PRO A 277 -12.99 -6.52 3.61
C PRO A 277 -11.88 -5.61 4.19
N THR A 278 -12.14 -4.93 5.31
CA THR A 278 -11.20 -4.03 5.98
C THR A 278 -11.17 -4.33 7.48
N ILE A 279 -9.99 -4.24 8.10
CA ILE A 279 -9.80 -4.58 9.53
C ILE A 279 -9.51 -3.37 10.40
N TYR A 280 -8.88 -2.33 9.85
CA TYR A 280 -8.63 -1.07 10.53
C TYR A 280 -9.18 0.09 9.73
N SER A 281 -9.61 1.14 10.42
CA SER A 281 -9.82 2.45 9.83
C SER A 281 -9.05 3.50 10.63
N CYS A 282 -8.71 4.59 9.96
CA CYS A 282 -8.10 5.74 10.61
C CYS A 282 -8.64 7.03 10.00
N GLU A 283 -9.17 7.89 10.86
CA GLU A 283 -9.72 9.20 10.52
C GLU A 283 -8.88 10.28 11.20
N VAL A 284 -8.69 11.42 10.53
CA VAL A 284 -8.04 12.56 11.17
C VAL A 284 -9.08 13.33 11.95
N ILE A 285 -8.91 13.37 13.27
CA ILE A 285 -9.69 14.22 14.15
C ILE A 285 -8.74 15.32 14.64
N GLU A 286 -9.03 16.57 14.28
CA GLU A 286 -8.16 17.69 14.64
C GLU A 286 -7.98 17.78 16.15
N GLY A 287 -6.72 17.90 16.60
CA GLY A 287 -6.38 17.97 18.02
C GLY A 287 -6.31 16.62 18.75
N VAL A 288 -6.51 15.50 18.04
CA VAL A 288 -6.44 14.14 18.61
C VAL A 288 -5.29 13.36 17.97
N GLU A 289 -4.59 12.55 18.77
CA GLU A 289 -3.59 11.61 18.25
C GLU A 289 -4.27 10.57 17.35
N MET A 290 -3.68 10.29 16.19
CA MET A 290 -4.23 9.29 15.28
C MET A 290 -4.16 7.89 15.91
N THR A 291 -5.30 7.20 15.91
CA THR A 291 -5.42 5.83 16.41
C THR A 291 -6.00 4.91 15.34
N LEU A 292 -5.66 3.61 15.40
CA LEU A 292 -6.33 2.58 14.60
C LEU A 292 -7.64 2.18 15.28
N THR A 293 -8.73 2.28 14.53
CA THR A 293 -10.03 1.77 14.96
C THR A 293 -10.24 0.39 14.36
N ASP A 294 -10.49 -0.61 15.20
CA ASP A 294 -10.87 -1.95 14.73
C ASP A 294 -12.26 -1.92 14.12
N VAL A 295 -12.35 -2.38 12.88
CA VAL A 295 -13.58 -2.27 12.10
C VAL A 295 -14.33 -3.58 12.21
N LYS A 296 -15.49 -3.56 12.90
CA LYS A 296 -16.33 -4.74 13.12
C LYS A 296 -17.10 -5.16 11.87
#